data_AF-D6XYF2-F1
#
_entry.id   AF-D6XYF2-F1
#
_cell.length_a   1.000
_cell.length_b   1.000
_cell.length_c   1.000
_cell.angle_alpha   90.00
_cell.angle_beta   90.00
_cell.angle_gamma   90.00
#
_symmetry.space_group_name_H-M   'P 1'
#
loop_
_entity.id
_entity.type
_entity.pdbx_description
1 polymer ?
#
loop_
_entity_poly.entity_id
_entity_poly.type
_entity_poly.pdbx_seq_one_letter_code
_entity_poly.pdbx_strand_id
1 'polypeptide(L)'
;MRLGARIFKTGLSVTLALYVAGWLDFQSPAFAALAAFFAVQPSVRKSLTLIWDQVQANVLSAILAVVFVLAFGQEPFVVGAVVLLIIAIHIQLKKEAIIPLAVVTAIIIMGSPTTDFMELAFNRFLLIMIGVFSAFAVNLVFLPPKHENQLYHKITDVNDDIIQWIRLLLHHEVDYRTLKEDLKKQRDQLNKIDETYLLYKDERGIFRKQEYATLRKVVLFRQMIRSTRQAHRILENLTMNDNLIHQLPEDMAQTLRLQLDDITNYHERILLKYAGKVKPHATEDYYEEVSSGKKVLMTGFLKTRNDSDFEETDWMTFLPVVAQVIEYCDDIEYLDRLVDRFYNYHTEDNEVFIKERSDY
;
A
#
# COMPACT_ATOMS: atom_id res chain seq x y z
N MET A 1 -22.48 1.79 -1.68
CA MET A 1 -21.56 2.77 -1.05
C MET A 1 -21.03 2.16 0.24
N ARG A 2 -19.80 1.62 0.26
CA ARG A 2 -19.21 1.07 1.48
C ARG A 2 -18.67 2.25 2.31
N LEU A 3 -19.31 2.57 3.43
CA LEU A 3 -18.82 3.59 4.36
C LEU A 3 -17.38 3.21 4.75
N GLY A 4 -16.40 4.07 4.42
CA GLY A 4 -14.99 3.78 4.66
C GLY A 4 -14.70 3.67 6.15
N ALA A 5 -13.81 2.74 6.54
CA ALA A 5 -13.43 2.50 7.94
C ALA A 5 -13.04 3.77 8.72
N ARG A 6 -12.51 4.78 8.02
CA ARG A 6 -12.21 6.10 8.58
C ARG A 6 -13.45 6.82 9.10
N ILE A 7 -14.54 6.83 8.35
CA ILE A 7 -15.80 7.51 8.73
C ILE A 7 -16.36 6.88 10.01
N PHE A 8 -16.35 5.55 10.08
CA PHE A 8 -16.80 4.81 11.25
C PHE A 8 -15.93 5.12 12.48
N LYS A 9 -14.60 5.08 12.34
CA LYS A 9 -13.67 5.47 13.42
C LYS A 9 -13.90 6.89 13.90
N THR A 10 -14.12 7.84 12.99
CA THR A 10 -14.40 9.23 13.35
C THR A 10 -15.69 9.35 14.17
N GLY A 11 -16.78 8.73 13.73
CA GLY A 11 -18.04 8.73 14.48
C GLY A 11 -17.92 8.12 15.88
N LEU A 12 -17.19 7.00 16.00
CA LEU A 12 -16.95 6.36 17.29
C LEU A 12 -16.05 7.20 18.20
N SER A 13 -15.02 7.84 17.65
CA SER A 13 -14.11 8.72 18.40
C SER A 13 -14.86 9.92 18.98
N VAL A 14 -15.72 10.54 18.18
CA VAL A 14 -16.59 11.65 18.60
C VAL A 14 -17.54 11.20 19.71
N THR A 15 -18.18 10.04 19.53
CA THR A 15 -19.11 9.48 20.52
C THR A 15 -18.39 9.22 21.85
N LEU A 16 -17.22 8.59 21.81
CA LEU A 16 -16.41 8.31 22.99
C LEU A 16 -16.01 9.60 23.70
N ALA A 17 -15.56 10.62 22.96
CA ALA A 17 -15.16 11.89 23.54
C ALA A 17 -16.31 12.62 24.25
N LEU A 18 -17.53 12.57 23.70
CA LEU A 18 -18.72 13.14 24.34
C LEU A 18 -19.04 12.45 25.66
N TYR A 19 -19.03 11.11 25.70
CA TYR A 19 -19.29 10.37 26.93
C TYR A 19 -18.25 10.64 27.99
N VAL A 20 -16.96 10.61 27.63
CA VAL A 20 -15.87 10.87 28.58
C VAL A 20 -15.94 12.29 29.13
N ALA A 21 -16.17 13.29 28.28
CA ALA A 21 -16.30 14.68 28.73
C ALA A 21 -17.56 14.91 29.58
N GLY A 22 -18.66 14.22 29.27
CA GLY A 22 -19.89 14.26 30.07
C GLY A 22 -19.74 13.60 31.45
N TRP A 23 -19.04 12.47 31.55
CA TRP A 23 -18.78 11.81 32.83
C TRP A 23 -17.86 12.60 33.76
N LEU A 24 -17.01 13.44 33.19
CA LEU A 24 -16.13 14.35 33.93
C LEU A 24 -16.78 15.71 34.23
N ASP A 25 -18.07 15.86 33.93
CA ASP A 25 -18.89 17.06 34.21
C ASP A 25 -18.34 18.36 33.59
N PHE A 26 -17.71 18.27 32.41
CA PHE A 26 -17.29 19.47 31.69
C PHE A 26 -18.50 20.22 31.13
N GLN A 27 -18.54 21.55 31.31
CA GLN A 27 -19.65 22.40 30.86
C GLN A 27 -19.90 22.38 29.34
N SER A 28 -18.92 21.98 28.53
CA SER A 28 -19.06 21.96 27.07
C SER A 28 -18.39 20.75 26.42
N PRO A 29 -19.03 19.57 26.48
CA PRO A 29 -18.51 18.32 25.89
C PRO A 29 -18.33 18.40 24.37
N ALA A 30 -19.05 19.30 23.70
CA ALA A 30 -18.96 19.50 22.25
C ALA A 30 -17.54 19.84 21.75
N PHE A 31 -16.71 20.46 22.59
CA PHE A 31 -15.31 20.73 22.22
C PHE A 31 -14.44 19.48 22.23
N ALA A 32 -14.69 18.52 23.13
CA ALA A 32 -14.02 17.23 23.10
C ALA A 32 -14.40 16.44 21.84
N ALA A 33 -15.67 16.51 21.42
CA ALA A 33 -16.12 15.96 20.14
C ALA A 33 -15.40 16.56 18.94
N LEU A 34 -15.32 17.90 18.88
CA LEU A 34 -14.63 18.61 17.81
C LEU A 34 -13.14 18.24 17.76
N ALA A 35 -12.49 18.16 18.93
CA ALA A 35 -11.11 17.70 19.05
C ALA A 35 -10.94 16.27 18.54
N ALA A 36 -11.82 15.35 18.92
CA ALA A 36 -11.79 13.97 18.43
C ALA A 36 -11.95 13.89 16.91
N PHE A 37 -12.85 14.69 16.33
CA PHE A 37 -13.08 14.74 14.88
C PHE A 37 -11.80 15.12 14.12
N PHE A 38 -11.12 16.19 14.54
CA PHE A 38 -9.87 16.64 13.90
C PHE A 38 -8.68 15.72 14.22
N ALA A 39 -8.70 15.01 15.35
CA ALA A 39 -7.60 14.16 15.80
C ALA A 39 -7.57 12.76 15.16
N VAL A 40 -8.60 12.34 14.41
CA VAL A 40 -8.62 11.02 13.75
C VAL A 40 -7.59 10.98 12.62
N GLN A 41 -6.54 10.18 12.83
CA GLN A 41 -5.45 9.98 11.88
C GLN A 41 -5.54 8.63 11.16
N PRO A 42 -4.95 8.50 9.95
CA PRO A 42 -4.97 7.25 9.19
C PRO A 42 -4.15 6.13 9.84
N SER A 43 -3.20 6.45 10.73
CA SER A 43 -2.36 5.44 11.41
C SER A 43 -2.12 5.77 12.88
N VAL A 44 -1.91 4.74 13.69
CA VAL A 44 -1.67 4.84 15.15
C VAL A 44 -0.41 5.66 15.44
N ARG A 45 0.66 5.49 14.65
CA ARG A 45 1.90 6.26 14.81
C ARG A 45 1.69 7.75 14.54
N LYS A 46 0.91 8.09 13.49
CA LYS A 46 0.54 9.50 13.24
C LYS A 46 -0.32 10.05 14.38
N SER A 47 -1.21 9.25 14.96
CA SER A 47 -1.94 9.66 16.17
C SER A 47 -1.01 9.91 17.36
N LEU A 48 0.03 9.10 17.57
CA LEU A 48 1.02 9.31 18.64
C LEU A 48 1.82 10.61 18.47
N THR A 49 2.32 10.86 17.25
CA THR A 49 3.01 12.12 16.97
C THR A 49 2.07 13.32 17.11
N LEU A 50 0.80 13.16 16.67
CA LEU A 50 -0.21 14.19 16.79
C LEU A 50 -0.49 14.55 18.26
N ILE A 51 -0.54 13.59 19.18
CA ILE A 51 -0.75 13.89 20.61
C ILE A 51 0.29 14.91 21.08
N TRP A 52 1.57 14.69 20.78
CA TRP A 52 2.64 15.57 21.22
C TRP A 52 2.61 16.93 20.53
N ASP A 53 2.33 16.93 19.23
CA ASP A 53 2.16 18.16 18.46
C ASP A 53 0.99 18.99 18.99
N GLN A 54 -0.12 18.34 19.36
CA GLN A 54 -1.33 19.00 19.83
C GLN A 54 -1.16 19.59 21.24
N VAL A 55 -0.37 18.95 22.11
CA VAL A 55 -0.01 19.53 23.41
C VAL A 55 0.76 20.84 23.20
N GLN A 56 1.81 20.82 22.37
CA GLN A 56 2.62 22.01 22.09
C GLN A 56 1.80 23.13 21.44
N ALA A 57 0.97 22.78 20.46
CA ALA A 57 0.13 23.73 19.73
C ALA A 57 -0.83 24.48 20.65
N ASN A 58 -1.56 23.74 21.49
CA ASN A 58 -2.57 24.34 22.36
C ASN A 58 -1.95 25.16 23.49
N VAL A 59 -0.82 24.71 24.05
CA VAL A 59 -0.09 25.50 25.05
C VAL A 59 0.39 26.81 24.44
N LEU A 60 0.98 26.77 23.24
CA LEU A 60 1.42 27.98 22.54
C LEU A 60 0.23 28.92 22.23
N SER A 61 -0.87 28.37 21.71
CA SER A 61 -2.09 29.15 21.44
C SER A 61 -2.65 29.81 22.70
N ALA A 62 -2.69 29.08 23.83
CA ALA A 62 -3.19 29.62 25.08
C ALA A 62 -2.30 30.75 25.60
N ILE A 63 -0.98 30.58 25.56
CA ILE A 63 -0.03 31.62 25.97
C ILE A 63 -0.19 32.88 25.10
N LEU A 64 -0.23 32.73 23.78
CA LEU A 64 -0.41 33.86 22.87
C LEU A 64 -1.75 34.55 23.09
N ALA A 65 -2.83 33.80 23.26
CA ALA A 65 -4.16 34.34 23.54
C ALA A 65 -4.17 35.17 24.83
N VAL A 66 -3.65 34.63 25.93
CA VAL A 66 -3.62 35.32 27.23
C VAL A 66 -2.75 36.58 27.16
N VAL A 67 -1.55 36.49 26.59
CA VAL A 67 -0.63 37.65 26.48
C VAL A 67 -1.27 38.78 25.68
N PHE A 68 -1.88 38.48 24.52
CA PHE A 68 -2.46 39.51 23.67
C PHE A 68 -3.75 40.08 24.23
N VAL A 69 -4.59 39.28 24.90
CA VAL A 69 -5.79 39.79 25.58
C VAL A 69 -5.42 40.75 26.71
N LEU A 70 -4.41 40.41 27.51
CA LEU A 70 -3.95 41.29 28.58
C LEU A 70 -3.30 42.58 28.06
N ALA A 71 -2.61 42.52 26.92
CA ALA A 71 -1.91 43.67 26.35
C ALA A 71 -2.80 44.60 25.53
N PHE A 72 -3.75 44.06 24.76
CA PHE A 72 -4.52 44.82 23.75
C PHE A 72 -6.04 44.69 23.89
N GLY A 73 -6.53 43.88 24.84
CA GLY A 73 -7.95 43.61 25.02
C GLY A 73 -8.51 42.56 24.05
N GLN A 74 -9.84 42.48 23.97
CA GLN A 74 -10.57 41.46 23.21
C GLN A 74 -11.12 41.98 21.88
N GLU A 75 -10.55 43.05 21.33
CA GLU A 75 -11.00 43.62 20.06
C GLU A 75 -10.90 42.59 18.92
N PRO A 76 -11.91 42.47 18.04
CA PRO A 76 -11.93 41.46 16.97
C PRO A 76 -10.68 41.46 16.09
N PHE A 77 -10.09 42.63 15.85
CA PHE A 77 -8.84 42.76 15.10
C PHE A 77 -7.64 42.11 15.82
N VAL A 78 -7.58 42.22 17.15
CA VAL A 78 -6.52 41.59 17.97
C VAL A 78 -6.65 40.06 17.90
N VAL A 79 -7.87 39.53 17.98
CA VAL A 79 -8.12 38.09 17.81
C VAL A 79 -7.66 37.61 16.44
N GLY A 80 -8.02 38.35 15.37
CA GLY A 80 -7.56 38.05 14.01
C GLY A 80 -6.04 38.04 13.87
N ALA A 81 -5.36 39.01 14.48
CA ALA A 81 -3.89 39.09 14.47
C ALA A 81 -3.24 37.88 15.19
N VAL A 82 -3.77 37.47 16.34
CA VAL A 82 -3.27 36.28 17.07
C VAL A 82 -3.49 35.00 16.26
N VAL A 83 -4.64 34.86 15.60
CA VAL A 83 -4.91 33.71 14.73
C VAL A 83 -3.92 33.64 13.56
N LEU A 84 -3.66 34.77 12.89
CA LEU A 84 -2.66 34.84 11.81
C LEU A 84 -1.27 34.44 12.32
N LEU A 85 -0.90 34.91 13.50
CA LEU A 85 0.38 34.60 14.13
C LEU A 85 0.49 33.09 14.44
N ILE A 86 -0.55 32.48 15.01
CA ILE A 86 -0.61 31.03 15.28
C ILE A 86 -0.46 30.24 13.97
N ILE A 87 -1.18 30.62 12.91
CA ILE A 87 -1.10 29.96 11.61
C ILE A 87 0.33 30.06 11.05
N ALA A 88 0.91 31.25 11.06
CA ALA A 88 2.26 31.49 10.54
C ALA A 88 3.32 30.65 11.25
N ILE A 89 3.27 30.57 12.59
CA ILE A 89 4.21 29.75 13.38
C ILE A 89 4.08 28.27 12.98
N HIS A 90 2.87 27.73 12.92
CA HIS A 90 2.67 26.31 12.65
C HIS A 90 3.01 25.90 11.22
N ILE A 91 2.80 26.79 10.24
CA ILE A 91 3.27 26.58 8.86
C ILE A 91 4.80 26.55 8.82
N GLN A 92 5.48 27.46 9.51
CA GLN A 92 6.94 27.48 9.57
C GLN A 92 7.51 26.21 10.21
N LEU A 93 6.79 25.63 11.18
CA LEU A 93 7.12 24.36 11.82
C LEU A 93 6.72 23.12 11.01
N LYS A 94 6.09 23.28 9.84
CA LYS A 94 5.56 22.21 8.98
C LYS A 94 4.54 21.30 9.69
N LYS A 95 3.75 21.85 10.61
CA LYS A 95 2.72 21.14 11.40
C LYS A 95 1.32 21.68 11.09
N GLU A 96 0.88 21.58 9.85
CA GLU A 96 -0.42 22.14 9.42
C GLU A 96 -1.63 21.41 10.02
N ALA A 97 -1.49 20.11 10.31
CA ALA A 97 -2.60 19.28 10.81
C ALA A 97 -3.16 19.72 12.17
N ILE A 98 -2.39 20.45 12.98
CA ILE A 98 -2.77 20.89 14.33
C ILE A 98 -3.36 22.31 14.35
N ILE A 99 -3.27 23.06 13.24
CA ILE A 99 -3.72 24.45 13.13
C ILE A 99 -5.21 24.63 13.50
N PRO A 100 -6.15 23.81 12.98
CA PRO A 100 -7.58 24.06 13.22
C PRO A 100 -7.92 24.09 14.71
N LEU A 101 -7.39 23.14 15.47
CA LEU A 101 -7.67 23.01 16.89
C LEU A 101 -6.92 24.07 17.72
N ALA A 102 -5.68 24.39 17.33
CA ALA A 102 -4.89 25.45 17.95
C ALA A 102 -5.55 26.84 17.78
N VAL A 103 -6.13 27.12 16.62
CA VAL A 103 -6.85 28.37 16.33
C VAL A 103 -8.15 28.45 17.13
N VAL A 104 -8.93 27.35 17.18
CA VAL A 104 -10.16 27.28 17.97
C VAL A 104 -9.88 27.59 19.44
N THR A 105 -8.80 27.06 20.01
CA THR A 105 -8.37 27.35 21.38
C THR A 105 -8.14 28.85 21.61
N ALA A 106 -7.41 29.51 20.73
CA ALA A 106 -7.14 30.93 20.86
C ALA A 106 -8.41 31.78 20.77
N ILE A 107 -9.28 31.52 19.78
CA ILE A 107 -10.54 32.26 19.61
C ILE A 107 -11.41 32.16 20.87
N ILE A 108 -11.51 30.97 21.47
CA ILE A 108 -12.35 30.77 22.66
C ILE A 108 -11.78 31.48 23.88
N ILE A 109 -10.46 31.40 24.10
CA ILE A 109 -9.81 32.06 25.23
C ILE A 109 -9.97 33.58 25.11
N MET A 110 -9.81 34.14 23.90
CA MET A 110 -9.89 35.58 23.69
C MET A 110 -11.32 36.11 23.62
N GLY A 111 -12.28 35.28 23.19
CA GLY A 111 -13.70 35.65 23.09
C GLY A 111 -14.51 35.48 24.37
N SER A 112 -13.91 34.99 25.46
CA SER A 112 -14.59 34.83 26.75
C SER A 112 -14.36 36.05 27.65
N PRO A 113 -15.42 36.71 28.15
CA PRO A 113 -15.32 37.89 29.01
C PRO A 113 -14.98 37.57 30.49
N THR A 114 -14.36 36.43 30.76
CA THR A 114 -14.08 35.93 32.11
C THR A 114 -12.74 36.44 32.65
N THR A 115 -12.69 36.81 33.93
CA THR A 115 -11.45 37.23 34.61
C THR A 115 -10.50 36.07 34.91
N ASP A 116 -11.01 34.83 34.96
CA ASP A 116 -10.19 33.64 35.19
C ASP A 116 -9.78 32.95 33.87
N PHE A 117 -8.87 33.61 33.15
CA PHE A 117 -8.33 33.10 31.88
C PHE A 117 -7.54 31.80 32.06
N MET A 118 -6.95 31.58 33.24
CA MET A 118 -6.14 30.40 33.51
C MET A 118 -7.00 29.15 33.72
N GLU A 119 -8.08 29.26 34.49
CA GLU A 119 -9.05 28.17 34.65
C GLU A 119 -9.70 27.82 33.30
N LEU A 120 -10.11 28.84 32.54
CA LEU A 120 -10.69 28.64 31.21
C LEU A 120 -9.69 27.93 30.28
N ALA A 121 -8.46 28.41 30.17
CA ALA A 121 -7.44 27.82 29.31
C ALA A 121 -7.14 26.37 29.70
N PHE A 122 -7.06 26.08 31.01
CA PHE A 122 -6.82 24.72 31.51
C PHE A 122 -7.99 23.78 31.18
N ASN A 123 -9.23 24.20 31.41
CA ASN A 123 -10.42 23.43 31.07
C ASN A 123 -10.50 23.15 29.56
N ARG A 124 -10.13 24.12 28.71
CA ARG A 124 -10.07 23.93 27.26
C ARG A 124 -8.98 22.95 26.83
N PHE A 125 -7.80 23.04 27.44
CA PHE A 125 -6.72 22.10 27.19
C PHE A 125 -7.15 20.66 27.52
N LEU A 126 -7.80 20.44 28.67
CA LEU A 126 -8.30 19.13 29.07
C LEU A 126 -9.35 18.57 28.10
N LEU A 127 -10.33 19.38 27.69
CA LEU A 127 -11.34 18.97 26.71
C LEU A 127 -10.72 18.53 25.39
N ILE A 128 -9.72 19.27 24.91
CA ILE A 128 -9.00 18.92 23.68
C ILE A 128 -8.23 17.60 23.85
N MET A 129 -7.54 17.43 24.98
CA MET A 129 -6.84 16.19 25.27
C MET A 129 -7.79 15.00 25.35
N ILE A 130 -8.95 15.13 25.99
CA ILE A 130 -9.98 14.08 26.01
C ILE A 130 -10.37 13.68 24.59
N GLY A 131 -10.60 14.64 23.70
CA GLY A 131 -10.93 14.36 22.30
C GLY A 131 -9.80 13.64 21.57
N VAL A 132 -8.56 14.12 21.70
CA VAL A 132 -7.38 13.54 21.07
C VAL A 132 -7.12 12.12 21.57
N PHE A 133 -7.20 11.88 22.89
CA PHE A 133 -7.04 10.55 23.48
C PHE A 133 -8.17 9.60 23.08
N SER A 134 -9.41 10.09 22.97
CA SER A 134 -10.53 9.28 22.48
C SER A 134 -10.33 8.84 21.04
N ALA A 135 -9.88 9.75 20.16
CA ALA A 135 -9.53 9.41 18.78
C ALA A 135 -8.37 8.42 18.70
N PHE A 136 -7.36 8.58 19.54
CA PHE A 136 -6.24 7.64 19.63
C PHE A 136 -6.68 6.25 20.10
N ALA A 137 -7.49 6.16 21.15
CA ALA A 137 -8.01 4.91 21.70
C ALA A 137 -8.83 4.14 20.65
N VAL A 138 -9.74 4.82 19.96
CA VAL A 138 -10.51 4.22 18.86
C VAL A 138 -9.58 3.77 17.72
N ASN A 139 -8.59 4.57 17.36
CA ASN A 139 -7.66 4.19 16.29
C ASN A 139 -6.78 2.99 16.67
N LEU A 140 -6.50 2.79 17.96
CA LEU A 140 -5.78 1.64 18.48
C LEU A 140 -6.62 0.36 18.48
N VAL A 141 -7.88 0.46 18.92
CA VAL A 141 -8.81 -0.70 18.99
C VAL A 141 -9.19 -1.18 17.59
N PHE A 142 -9.48 -0.25 16.68
CA PHE A 142 -9.81 -0.58 15.29
C PHE A 142 -8.53 -0.51 14.45
N LEU A 143 -7.69 -1.56 14.50
CA LEU A 143 -6.44 -1.66 13.72
C LEU A 143 -6.63 -1.30 12.22
N PRO A 144 -5.57 -0.87 11.51
CA PRO A 144 -5.65 -0.47 10.11
C PRO A 144 -6.15 -1.61 9.20
N PRO A 145 -6.72 -1.28 8.03
CA PRO A 145 -7.14 -2.26 7.04
C PRO A 145 -5.97 -3.19 6.70
N LYS A 146 -6.22 -4.49 6.51
CA LYS A 146 -5.17 -5.45 6.16
C LYS A 146 -4.81 -5.32 4.67
N HIS A 147 -4.12 -4.24 4.30
CA HIS A 147 -3.71 -3.99 2.91
C HIS A 147 -2.77 -5.08 2.39
N GLU A 148 -1.99 -5.72 3.26
CA GLU A 148 -1.16 -6.89 2.91
C GLU A 148 -1.96 -7.97 2.18
N ASN A 149 -3.09 -8.39 2.76
CA ASN A 149 -3.92 -9.46 2.19
C ASN A 149 -4.64 -8.99 0.94
N GLN A 150 -5.14 -7.76 0.94
CA GLN A 150 -5.76 -7.19 -0.25
C GLN A 150 -4.78 -7.10 -1.42
N LEU A 151 -3.53 -6.71 -1.15
CA LEU A 151 -2.49 -6.59 -2.15
C LEU A 151 -2.09 -7.97 -2.69
N TYR A 152 -1.87 -8.95 -1.80
CA TYR A 152 -1.56 -10.32 -2.20
C TYR A 152 -2.65 -10.94 -3.09
N HIS A 153 -3.92 -10.83 -2.68
CA HIS A 153 -5.04 -11.38 -3.45
C HIS A 153 -5.18 -10.69 -4.81
N LYS A 154 -5.06 -9.36 -4.88
CA LYS A 154 -5.09 -8.66 -6.18
C LYS A 154 -3.96 -9.11 -7.11
N ILE A 155 -2.74 -9.28 -6.59
CA ILE A 155 -1.59 -9.73 -7.39
C ILE A 155 -1.82 -11.15 -7.91
N THR A 156 -2.21 -12.08 -7.03
CA THR A 156 -2.46 -13.48 -7.40
C THR A 156 -3.61 -13.60 -8.39
N ASP A 157 -4.74 -12.93 -8.18
CA ASP A 157 -5.88 -12.99 -9.10
C ASP A 157 -5.50 -12.50 -10.51
N VAL A 158 -4.76 -11.39 -10.62
CA VAL A 158 -4.28 -10.89 -11.93
C VAL A 158 -3.25 -11.83 -12.55
N ASN A 159 -2.37 -12.41 -11.74
CA ASN A 159 -1.37 -13.35 -12.21
C ASN A 159 -2.02 -14.64 -12.76
N ASP A 160 -3.00 -15.20 -12.05
CA ASP A 160 -3.74 -16.39 -12.45
C ASP A 160 -4.45 -16.14 -13.79
N ASP A 161 -5.13 -14.98 -13.93
CA ASP A 161 -5.76 -14.57 -15.18
C ASP A 161 -4.73 -14.48 -16.33
N ILE A 162 -3.55 -13.88 -16.11
CA ILE A 162 -2.49 -13.76 -17.12
C ILE A 162 -1.97 -15.14 -17.54
N ILE A 163 -1.68 -16.03 -16.58
CA ILE A 163 -1.16 -17.37 -16.85
C ILE A 163 -2.16 -18.18 -17.67
N GLN A 164 -3.46 -18.08 -17.34
CA GLN A 164 -4.51 -18.73 -18.10
C GLN A 164 -4.52 -18.27 -19.56
N TRP A 165 -4.42 -16.97 -19.80
CA TRP A 165 -4.38 -16.41 -21.15
C TRP A 165 -3.12 -16.79 -21.93
N ILE A 166 -1.94 -16.79 -21.28
CA ILE A 166 -0.70 -17.28 -21.91
C ILE A 166 -0.89 -18.73 -22.36
N ARG A 167 -1.45 -19.58 -21.50
CA ARG A 167 -1.68 -20.99 -21.82
C ARG A 167 -2.63 -21.15 -23.01
N LEU A 168 -3.76 -20.44 -23.03
CA LEU A 168 -4.71 -20.48 -24.14
C LEU A 168 -4.07 -20.05 -25.47
N LEU A 169 -3.24 -19.00 -25.44
CA LEU A 169 -2.53 -18.49 -26.61
C LEU A 169 -1.55 -19.52 -27.17
N LEU A 170 -0.76 -20.15 -26.30
CA LEU A 170 0.17 -21.21 -26.72
C LEU A 170 -0.54 -22.46 -27.27
N HIS A 171 -1.78 -22.70 -26.88
CA HIS A 171 -2.59 -23.82 -27.38
C HIS A 171 -3.46 -23.46 -28.59
N HIS A 172 -3.42 -22.21 -29.06
CA HIS A 172 -4.21 -21.73 -30.20
C HIS A 172 -5.73 -21.77 -29.93
N GLU A 173 -6.14 -21.57 -28.67
CA GLU A 173 -7.52 -21.69 -28.20
C GLU A 173 -8.15 -20.32 -27.85
N VAL A 174 -7.64 -19.23 -28.44
CA VAL A 174 -7.97 -17.85 -28.03
C VAL A 174 -9.12 -17.25 -28.84
N ASP A 175 -10.10 -16.65 -28.14
CA ASP A 175 -10.98 -15.63 -28.72
C ASP A 175 -10.36 -14.23 -28.50
N TYR A 176 -9.78 -13.66 -29.56
CA TYR A 176 -9.08 -12.38 -29.51
C TYR A 176 -9.94 -11.20 -29.06
N ARG A 177 -11.27 -11.26 -29.25
CA ARG A 177 -12.16 -10.20 -28.76
C ARG A 177 -12.15 -10.19 -27.23
N THR A 178 -12.32 -11.36 -26.63
CA THR A 178 -12.31 -11.51 -25.17
C THR A 178 -10.92 -11.24 -24.58
N LEU A 179 -9.85 -11.72 -25.22
CA LEU A 179 -8.47 -11.44 -24.81
C LEU A 179 -8.18 -9.93 -24.79
N LYS A 180 -8.60 -9.18 -25.81
CA LYS A 180 -8.37 -7.73 -25.87
C LYS A 180 -9.09 -6.96 -24.76
N GLU A 181 -10.30 -7.38 -24.42
CA GLU A 181 -11.06 -6.80 -23.31
C GLU A 181 -10.38 -7.11 -21.96
N ASP A 182 -9.93 -8.34 -21.76
CA ASP A 182 -9.25 -8.77 -20.54
C ASP A 182 -7.86 -8.17 -20.40
N LEU A 183 -7.07 -8.01 -21.46
CA LEU A 183 -5.79 -7.29 -21.43
C LEU A 183 -5.96 -5.86 -20.92
N LYS A 184 -7.01 -5.16 -21.35
CA LYS A 184 -7.33 -3.81 -20.84
C LYS A 184 -7.68 -3.86 -19.35
N LYS A 185 -8.51 -4.82 -18.95
CA LYS A 185 -8.92 -5.01 -17.55
C LYS A 185 -7.74 -5.34 -16.64
N GLN A 186 -6.84 -6.22 -17.07
CA GLN A 186 -5.61 -6.59 -16.38
C GLN A 186 -4.70 -5.39 -16.20
N ARG A 187 -4.54 -4.54 -17.23
CA ARG A 187 -3.79 -3.28 -17.12
C ARG A 187 -4.38 -2.35 -16.06
N ASP A 188 -5.70 -2.19 -16.03
CA ASP A 188 -6.39 -1.38 -15.02
C ASP A 188 -6.25 -1.98 -13.60
N GLN A 189 -6.26 -3.31 -13.47
CA GLN A 189 -6.02 -3.99 -12.19
C GLN A 189 -4.57 -3.81 -11.72
N LEU A 190 -3.58 -3.90 -12.61
CA LEU A 190 -2.16 -3.62 -12.30
C LEU A 190 -1.95 -2.18 -11.80
N ASN A 191 -2.67 -1.21 -12.36
CA ASN A 191 -2.63 0.18 -11.87
C ASN A 191 -3.22 0.29 -10.45
N LYS A 192 -4.35 -0.38 -10.19
CA LYS A 192 -4.96 -0.42 -8.84
C LYS A 192 -4.10 -1.15 -7.81
N ILE A 193 -3.28 -2.11 -8.26
CA ILE A 193 -2.28 -2.79 -7.43
C ILE A 193 -1.22 -1.80 -6.96
N ASP A 194 -0.72 -0.91 -7.82
CA ASP A 194 0.24 0.12 -7.41
C ASP A 194 -0.34 1.07 -6.36
N GLU A 195 -1.58 1.52 -6.54
CA GLU A 195 -2.26 2.37 -5.56
C GLU A 195 -2.34 1.67 -4.19
N THR A 196 -2.72 0.39 -4.21
CA THR A 196 -2.81 -0.42 -2.98
C THR A 196 -1.44 -0.67 -2.35
N TYR A 197 -0.41 -0.87 -3.17
CA TYR A 197 0.98 -1.03 -2.74
C TYR A 197 1.54 0.24 -2.10
N LEU A 198 1.20 1.43 -2.62
CA LEU A 198 1.58 2.70 -1.99
C LEU A 198 0.96 2.84 -0.60
N LEU A 199 -0.32 2.51 -0.46
CA LEU A 199 -1.00 2.49 0.84
C LEU A 199 -0.30 1.52 1.80
N TYR A 200 -0.05 0.28 1.38
CA TYR A 200 0.64 -0.73 2.17
C TYR A 200 2.07 -0.32 2.57
N LYS A 201 2.85 0.26 1.63
CA LYS A 201 4.22 0.73 1.87
C LYS A 201 4.26 1.83 2.93
N ASP A 202 3.22 2.65 3.00
CA ASP A 202 3.10 3.72 3.98
C ASP A 202 2.63 3.22 5.36
N GLU A 203 2.13 1.99 5.47
CA GLU A 203 1.82 1.30 6.73
C GLU A 203 3.12 0.81 7.42
N ARG A 204 3.94 1.73 7.91
CA ARG A 204 5.11 1.35 8.71
C ARG A 204 4.70 0.88 10.12
N GLY A 205 5.32 -0.23 10.56
CA GLY A 205 5.19 -0.75 11.93
C GLY A 205 5.50 0.28 13.02
N ILE A 206 4.89 0.09 14.20
CA ILE A 206 4.99 1.01 15.35
C ILE A 206 6.38 0.92 16.01
N PHE A 207 7.02 -0.26 15.94
CA PHE A 207 8.34 -0.52 16.53
C PHE A 207 9.42 -0.74 15.46
N ARG A 208 10.68 -0.37 15.77
CA ARG A 208 11.85 -0.55 14.89
C ARG A 208 12.06 -2.00 14.42
N LYS A 209 11.78 -3.00 15.27
CA LYS A 209 11.88 -4.42 14.88
C LYS A 209 10.82 -4.82 13.83
N GLN A 210 9.57 -4.40 14.04
CA GLN A 210 8.48 -4.58 13.06
C GLN A 210 8.74 -3.80 11.76
N GLU A 211 9.48 -2.68 11.82
CA GLU A 211 9.84 -1.89 10.64
C GLU A 211 10.70 -2.69 9.65
N TYR A 212 11.69 -3.48 10.11
CA TYR A 212 12.51 -4.31 9.21
C TYR A 212 11.71 -5.46 8.56
N ALA A 213 10.85 -6.15 9.31
CA ALA A 213 9.97 -7.18 8.76
C ALA A 213 9.01 -6.59 7.70
N THR A 214 8.41 -5.43 8.00
CA THR A 214 7.55 -4.70 7.06
C THR A 214 8.32 -4.30 5.80
N LEU A 215 9.55 -3.77 5.94
CA LEU A 215 10.39 -3.40 4.81
C LEU A 215 10.75 -4.60 3.92
N ARG A 216 11.03 -5.78 4.52
CA ARG A 216 11.26 -7.02 3.75
C ARG A 216 10.04 -7.39 2.93
N LYS A 217 8.84 -7.36 3.53
CA LYS A 217 7.58 -7.59 2.80
C LYS A 217 7.34 -6.56 1.69
N VAL A 218 7.65 -5.28 1.92
CA VAL A 218 7.56 -4.24 0.88
C VAL A 218 8.44 -4.56 -0.32
N VAL A 219 9.66 -5.07 -0.09
CA VAL A 219 10.57 -5.51 -1.17
C VAL A 219 9.98 -6.72 -1.90
N LEU A 220 9.43 -7.70 -1.18
CA LEU A 220 8.77 -8.86 -1.77
C LEU A 220 7.59 -8.47 -2.66
N PHE A 221 6.65 -7.68 -2.14
CA PHE A 221 5.49 -7.23 -2.91
C PHE A 221 5.91 -6.42 -4.15
N ARG A 222 6.94 -5.57 -4.03
CA ARG A 222 7.48 -4.86 -5.20
C ARG A 222 7.96 -5.84 -6.27
N GLN A 223 8.67 -6.90 -5.88
CA GLN A 223 9.15 -7.89 -6.83
C GLN A 223 7.99 -8.72 -7.40
N MET A 224 7.00 -9.12 -6.60
CA MET A 224 5.80 -9.82 -7.11
C MET A 224 5.05 -8.99 -8.16
N ILE A 225 4.87 -7.69 -7.90
CA ILE A 225 4.25 -6.75 -8.86
C ILE A 225 5.09 -6.68 -10.15
N ARG A 226 6.42 -6.59 -10.02
CA ARG A 226 7.33 -6.57 -11.17
C ARG A 226 7.24 -7.85 -11.99
N SER A 227 7.30 -9.02 -11.35
CA SER A 227 7.20 -10.33 -12.03
C SER A 227 5.84 -10.50 -12.71
N THR A 228 4.75 -10.09 -12.06
CA THR A 228 3.39 -10.11 -12.66
C THR A 228 3.28 -9.20 -13.88
N ARG A 229 3.92 -8.01 -13.82
CA ARG A 229 4.00 -7.12 -14.99
C ARG A 229 4.81 -7.71 -16.14
N GLN A 230 5.89 -8.43 -15.84
CA GLN A 230 6.67 -9.08 -16.87
C GLN A 230 5.87 -10.21 -17.54
N ALA A 231 5.11 -10.98 -16.76
CA ALA A 231 4.16 -11.96 -17.31
C ALA A 231 3.11 -11.30 -18.22
N HIS A 232 2.53 -10.17 -17.80
CA HIS A 232 1.58 -9.41 -18.63
C HIS A 232 2.22 -8.89 -19.92
N ARG A 233 3.46 -8.40 -19.87
CA ARG A 233 4.18 -7.94 -21.06
C ARG A 233 4.44 -9.07 -22.04
N ILE A 234 4.80 -10.25 -21.54
CA ILE A 234 4.91 -11.46 -22.36
C ILE A 234 3.58 -11.73 -23.04
N LEU A 235 2.47 -11.75 -22.30
CA LEU A 235 1.14 -11.96 -22.88
C LEU A 235 0.82 -10.94 -23.98
N GLU A 236 1.06 -9.64 -23.74
CA GLU A 236 0.89 -8.59 -24.76
C GLU A 236 1.74 -8.87 -26.00
N ASN A 237 3.00 -9.24 -25.83
CA ASN A 237 3.92 -9.47 -26.93
C ASN A 237 3.63 -10.76 -27.69
N LEU A 238 3.20 -11.82 -27.01
CA LEU A 238 2.72 -13.03 -27.66
C LEU A 238 1.48 -12.71 -28.49
N THR A 239 0.55 -11.90 -27.97
CA THR A 239 -0.65 -11.47 -28.69
C THR A 239 -0.33 -10.63 -29.93
N MET A 240 0.64 -9.71 -29.83
CA MET A 240 1.05 -8.87 -30.97
C MET A 240 1.74 -9.66 -32.06
N ASN A 241 2.49 -10.71 -31.70
CA ASN A 241 3.29 -11.53 -32.62
C ASN A 241 2.69 -12.92 -32.84
N ASP A 242 1.40 -13.07 -32.62
CA ASP A 242 0.72 -14.37 -32.58
C ASP A 242 0.81 -15.12 -33.93
N ASN A 243 0.59 -14.39 -35.04
CA ASN A 243 0.80 -14.93 -36.39
C ASN A 243 2.22 -15.47 -36.61
N LEU A 244 3.22 -14.77 -36.06
CA LEU A 244 4.62 -15.16 -36.18
C LEU A 244 4.89 -16.40 -35.32
N ILE A 245 4.30 -16.49 -34.13
CA ILE A 245 4.40 -17.64 -33.24
C ILE A 245 3.81 -18.89 -33.89
N HIS A 246 2.71 -18.75 -34.64
CA HIS A 246 2.11 -19.85 -35.42
C HIS A 246 3.01 -20.37 -36.55
N GLN A 247 3.89 -19.53 -37.07
CA GLN A 247 4.78 -19.87 -38.17
C GLN A 247 6.15 -20.36 -37.71
N LEU A 248 6.41 -20.37 -36.39
CA LEU A 248 7.66 -20.88 -35.85
C LEU A 248 7.85 -22.36 -36.20
N PRO A 249 9.10 -22.78 -36.48
CA PRO A 249 9.43 -24.19 -36.59
C PRO A 249 8.99 -24.97 -35.35
N GLU A 250 8.50 -26.20 -35.55
CA GLU A 250 7.85 -27.01 -34.51
C GLU A 250 8.73 -27.17 -33.25
N ASP A 251 10.02 -27.45 -33.44
CA ASP A 251 11.02 -27.54 -32.36
C ASP A 251 11.10 -26.25 -31.51
N MET A 252 11.06 -25.08 -32.16
CA MET A 252 11.15 -23.79 -31.50
C MET A 252 9.85 -23.44 -30.78
N ALA A 253 8.71 -23.70 -31.42
CA ALA A 253 7.38 -23.49 -30.83
C ALA A 253 7.20 -24.37 -29.58
N GLN A 254 7.60 -25.64 -29.64
CA GLN A 254 7.54 -26.57 -28.51
C GLN A 254 8.46 -26.10 -27.38
N THR A 255 9.69 -25.69 -27.70
CA THR A 255 10.65 -25.19 -26.70
C THR A 255 10.12 -23.94 -25.98
N LEU A 256 9.56 -22.98 -26.73
CA LEU A 256 8.95 -21.77 -26.18
C LEU A 256 7.79 -22.11 -25.24
N ARG A 257 6.91 -23.02 -25.67
CA ARG A 257 5.74 -23.43 -24.90
C ARG A 257 6.12 -24.11 -23.59
N LEU A 258 7.02 -25.10 -23.63
CA LEU A 258 7.53 -25.78 -22.43
C LEU A 258 8.14 -24.77 -21.45
N GLN A 259 9.00 -23.88 -21.94
CA GLN A 259 9.62 -22.87 -21.08
C GLN A 259 8.60 -21.94 -20.42
N LEU A 260 7.58 -21.51 -21.17
CA LEU A 260 6.51 -20.65 -20.66
C LEU A 260 5.61 -21.37 -19.66
N ASP A 261 5.29 -22.63 -19.89
CA ASP A 261 4.54 -23.44 -18.93
C ASP A 261 5.34 -23.64 -17.62
N ASP A 262 6.62 -23.97 -17.70
CA ASP A 262 7.48 -24.19 -16.54
C ASP A 262 7.64 -22.92 -15.71
N ILE A 263 7.94 -21.78 -16.34
CA ILE A 263 8.12 -20.52 -15.62
C ILE A 263 6.83 -19.97 -15.03
N THR A 264 5.69 -20.11 -15.71
CA THR A 264 4.41 -19.64 -15.18
C THR A 264 3.96 -20.49 -13.99
N ASN A 265 4.10 -21.82 -14.08
CA ASN A 265 3.87 -22.71 -12.95
C ASN A 265 4.83 -22.41 -11.79
N TYR A 266 6.10 -22.11 -12.08
CA TYR A 266 7.06 -21.72 -11.06
C TYR A 266 6.67 -20.41 -10.36
N HIS A 267 6.23 -19.41 -11.12
CA HIS A 267 5.74 -18.14 -10.56
C HIS A 267 4.55 -18.35 -9.60
N GLU A 268 3.54 -19.12 -10.03
CA GLU A 268 2.38 -19.46 -9.18
C GLU A 268 2.82 -20.15 -7.88
N ARG A 269 3.73 -21.12 -7.98
CA ARG A 269 4.27 -21.83 -6.81
C ARG A 269 5.00 -20.92 -5.84
N ILE A 270 5.77 -19.95 -6.32
CA ILE A 270 6.45 -18.98 -5.45
C ILE A 270 5.43 -18.10 -4.71
N LEU A 271 4.35 -17.68 -5.37
CA LEU A 271 3.28 -16.93 -4.73
C LEU A 271 2.55 -17.76 -3.66
N LEU A 272 2.33 -19.06 -3.91
CA LEU A 272 1.75 -19.98 -2.93
C LEU A 272 2.71 -20.29 -1.77
N LYS A 273 4.02 -20.40 -2.04
CA LYS A 273 5.09 -20.53 -1.05
C LYS A 273 5.12 -19.30 -0.14
N TYR A 274 5.00 -18.09 -0.70
CA TYR A 274 4.85 -16.87 0.09
C TYR A 274 3.63 -16.92 1.03
N ALA A 275 2.49 -17.43 0.58
CA ALA A 275 1.31 -17.59 1.46
C ALA A 275 1.39 -18.78 2.44
N GLY A 276 2.49 -19.54 2.45
CA GLY A 276 2.66 -20.71 3.31
C GLY A 276 1.85 -21.94 2.88
N LYS A 277 1.26 -21.93 1.69
CA LYS A 277 0.49 -23.06 1.14
C LYS A 277 1.37 -24.14 0.51
N VAL A 278 2.62 -23.80 0.18
CA VAL A 278 3.61 -24.68 -0.44
C VAL A 278 4.85 -24.72 0.45
N LYS A 279 5.44 -25.92 0.60
CA LYS A 279 6.65 -26.11 1.40
C LYS A 279 7.86 -25.41 0.75
N PRO A 280 8.81 -24.85 1.52
CA PRO A 280 9.94 -24.10 0.96
C PRO A 280 10.78 -24.86 -0.09
N HIS A 281 11.01 -26.16 0.09
CA HIS A 281 11.81 -27.00 -0.80
C HIS A 281 11.06 -27.44 -2.07
N ALA A 282 9.74 -27.24 -2.15
CA ALA A 282 8.94 -27.71 -3.30
C ALA A 282 9.13 -26.88 -4.58
N THR A 283 10.02 -25.88 -4.54
CA THR A 283 10.44 -25.04 -5.66
C THR A 283 11.80 -25.42 -6.24
N GLU A 284 12.58 -26.29 -5.59
CA GLU A 284 13.93 -26.65 -6.05
C GLU A 284 13.91 -27.33 -7.43
N ASP A 285 13.02 -28.31 -7.62
CA ASP A 285 12.84 -28.99 -8.91
C ASP A 285 12.49 -27.99 -10.04
N TYR A 286 11.63 -27.01 -9.74
CA TYR A 286 11.20 -25.98 -10.68
C TYR A 286 12.32 -24.99 -11.03
N TYR A 287 13.19 -24.68 -10.07
CA TYR A 287 14.35 -23.83 -10.32
C TYR A 287 15.30 -24.47 -11.34
N GLU A 288 15.58 -25.77 -11.18
CA GLU A 288 16.43 -26.50 -12.12
C GLU A 288 15.80 -26.61 -13.50
N GLU A 289 14.51 -26.95 -13.57
CA GLU A 289 13.74 -27.01 -14.82
C GLU A 289 13.78 -25.67 -15.56
N VAL A 290 13.43 -24.56 -14.91
CA VAL A 290 13.39 -23.22 -15.54
C VAL A 290 14.79 -22.74 -15.95
N SER A 291 15.81 -22.99 -15.13
CA SER A 291 17.20 -22.62 -15.45
C SER A 291 17.75 -23.42 -16.62
N SER A 292 17.42 -24.71 -16.69
CA SER A 292 17.80 -25.57 -17.81
C SER A 292 17.08 -25.14 -19.09
N GLY A 293 15.76 -24.91 -19.01
CA GLY A 293 14.95 -24.54 -20.15
C GLY A 293 15.30 -23.16 -20.71
N LYS A 294 15.78 -22.20 -19.89
CA LYS A 294 16.38 -20.95 -20.37
C LYS A 294 17.56 -21.19 -21.33
N LYS A 295 18.43 -22.17 -21.04
CA LYS A 295 19.56 -22.53 -21.91
C LYS A 295 19.08 -23.25 -23.17
N VAL A 296 18.08 -24.12 -23.04
CA VAL A 296 17.46 -24.84 -24.16
C VAL A 296 16.80 -23.85 -25.12
N LEU A 297 16.05 -22.87 -24.61
CA LEU A 297 15.41 -21.82 -25.41
C LEU A 297 16.43 -21.00 -26.22
N MET A 298 17.51 -20.54 -25.58
CA MET A 298 18.57 -19.77 -26.25
C MET A 298 19.30 -20.62 -27.30
N THR A 299 19.61 -21.88 -26.97
CA THR A 299 20.33 -22.78 -27.87
C THR A 299 19.44 -23.19 -29.05
N GLY A 300 18.17 -23.47 -28.78
CA GLY A 300 17.13 -23.74 -29.78
C GLY A 300 16.97 -22.57 -30.73
N PHE A 301 16.85 -21.35 -30.21
CA PHE A 301 16.80 -20.14 -31.04
C PHE A 301 18.03 -20.02 -31.96
N LEU A 302 19.24 -20.18 -31.44
CA LEU A 302 20.47 -20.07 -32.25
C LEU A 302 20.61 -21.17 -33.29
N LYS A 303 20.21 -22.40 -32.96
CA LYS A 303 20.29 -23.55 -33.86
C LYS A 303 19.25 -23.43 -34.97
N THR A 304 17.99 -23.26 -34.60
CA THR A 304 16.86 -23.21 -35.54
C THR A 304 17.00 -22.03 -36.50
N ARG A 305 17.52 -20.88 -36.06
CA ARG A 305 17.79 -19.73 -36.94
C ARG A 305 18.74 -20.04 -38.09
N ASN A 306 19.71 -20.94 -37.89
CA ASN A 306 20.70 -21.26 -38.93
C ASN A 306 20.21 -22.33 -39.91
N ASP A 307 19.22 -23.14 -39.50
CA ASP A 307 18.77 -24.34 -40.23
C ASP A 307 17.33 -24.22 -40.79
N SER A 308 16.62 -23.12 -40.53
CA SER A 308 15.22 -22.92 -40.95
C SER A 308 15.09 -22.04 -42.19
N ASP A 309 14.09 -22.34 -43.04
CA ASP A 309 13.61 -21.46 -44.14
C ASP A 309 12.83 -20.22 -43.63
N PHE A 310 12.78 -19.99 -42.31
CA PHE A 310 12.12 -18.86 -41.69
C PHE A 310 12.90 -17.56 -41.98
N GLU A 311 12.20 -16.51 -42.42
CA GLU A 311 12.87 -15.29 -42.91
C GLU A 311 13.71 -14.62 -41.81
N GLU A 312 14.84 -14.03 -42.18
CA GLU A 312 15.72 -13.34 -41.23
C GLU A 312 14.99 -12.18 -40.52
N THR A 313 14.08 -11.51 -41.22
CA THR A 313 13.20 -10.46 -40.71
C THR A 313 12.24 -10.95 -39.63
N ASP A 314 11.73 -12.17 -39.77
CA ASP A 314 10.84 -12.76 -38.77
C ASP A 314 11.64 -13.17 -37.53
N TRP A 315 12.86 -13.69 -37.69
CA TRP A 315 13.75 -13.94 -36.55
C TRP A 315 14.11 -12.66 -35.78
N MET A 316 14.31 -11.54 -36.48
CA MET A 316 14.54 -10.24 -35.83
C MET A 316 13.31 -9.79 -35.02
N THR A 317 12.10 -10.10 -35.51
CA THR A 317 10.83 -9.77 -34.83
C THR A 317 10.56 -10.71 -33.65
N PHE A 318 11.04 -11.94 -33.70
CA PHE A 318 10.90 -12.93 -32.63
C PHE A 318 11.91 -12.76 -31.49
N LEU A 319 13.11 -12.26 -31.77
CA LEU A 319 14.18 -12.06 -30.78
C LEU A 319 13.73 -11.32 -29.50
N PRO A 320 12.95 -10.22 -29.57
CA PRO A 320 12.39 -9.57 -28.38
C PRO A 320 11.53 -10.49 -27.51
N VAL A 321 10.79 -11.45 -28.08
CA VAL A 321 9.98 -12.42 -27.32
C VAL A 321 10.90 -13.30 -26.50
N VAL A 322 11.94 -13.87 -27.12
CA VAL A 322 12.93 -14.71 -26.42
C VAL A 322 13.63 -13.93 -25.31
N ALA A 323 14.04 -12.68 -25.57
CA ALA A 323 14.67 -11.82 -24.57
C ALA A 323 13.75 -11.58 -23.36
N GLN A 324 12.47 -11.31 -23.59
CA GLN A 324 11.52 -11.09 -22.50
C GLN A 324 11.23 -12.33 -21.66
N VAL A 325 11.16 -13.51 -22.30
CA VAL A 325 11.03 -14.79 -21.58
C VAL A 325 12.25 -15.00 -20.68
N ILE A 326 13.45 -14.69 -21.18
CA ILE A 326 14.68 -14.79 -20.39
C ILE A 326 14.71 -13.80 -19.22
N GLU A 327 14.33 -12.54 -19.45
CA GLU A 327 14.21 -11.53 -18.39
C GLU A 327 13.19 -11.95 -17.33
N TYR A 328 12.08 -12.57 -17.75
CA TYR A 328 11.08 -13.10 -16.83
C TYR A 328 11.64 -14.23 -15.97
N CYS A 329 12.45 -15.13 -16.55
CA CYS A 329 13.16 -16.17 -15.78
C CYS A 329 13.99 -15.55 -14.66
N ASP A 330 14.80 -14.53 -15.00
CA ASP A 330 15.67 -13.87 -14.04
C ASP A 330 14.88 -13.17 -12.91
N ASP A 331 13.75 -12.54 -13.25
CA ASP A 331 12.87 -11.89 -12.27
C ASP A 331 12.16 -12.89 -11.34
N ILE A 332 11.82 -14.08 -11.84
CA ILE A 332 11.22 -15.18 -11.07
C ILE A 332 12.24 -15.85 -10.16
N GLU A 333 13.45 -16.15 -10.66
CA GLU A 333 14.55 -16.67 -9.84
C GLU A 333 14.95 -15.69 -8.74
N TYR A 334 14.91 -14.38 -9.02
CA TYR A 334 15.16 -13.37 -8.00
C TYR A 334 14.02 -13.29 -6.97
N LEU A 335 12.76 -13.45 -7.40
CA LEU A 335 11.61 -13.50 -6.51
C LEU A 335 11.69 -14.69 -5.55
N ASP A 336 12.00 -15.89 -6.03
CA ASP A 336 12.12 -17.08 -5.17
C ASP A 336 13.22 -16.89 -4.12
N ARG A 337 14.39 -16.40 -4.53
CA ARG A 337 15.49 -16.07 -3.60
C ARG A 337 15.11 -15.02 -2.56
N LEU A 338 14.18 -14.11 -2.85
CA LEU A 338 13.66 -13.18 -1.86
C LEU A 338 12.71 -13.87 -0.88
N VAL A 339 11.82 -14.74 -1.38
CA VAL A 339 10.88 -15.52 -0.56
C VAL A 339 11.63 -16.48 0.37
N ASP A 340 12.65 -17.17 -0.13
CA ASP A 340 13.52 -18.03 0.70
C ASP A 340 14.23 -17.26 1.79
N ARG A 341 14.82 -16.12 1.43
CA ARG A 341 15.50 -15.28 2.43
C ARG A 341 14.53 -14.76 3.49
N PHE A 342 13.28 -14.52 3.12
CA PHE A 342 12.26 -14.10 4.06
C PHE A 342 11.90 -15.21 5.06
N TYR A 343 11.80 -16.46 4.63
CA TYR A 343 11.51 -17.57 5.54
C TYR A 343 12.72 -18.08 6.33
N ASN A 344 13.93 -18.02 5.76
CA ASN A 344 15.13 -18.61 6.37
C ASN A 344 15.90 -17.64 7.27
N TYR A 345 15.70 -16.33 7.16
CA TYR A 345 16.40 -15.33 7.97
C TYR A 345 15.44 -14.48 8.80
N HIS A 346 15.70 -14.34 10.09
CA HIS A 346 14.91 -13.53 11.05
C HIS A 346 13.49 -14.08 11.25
N THR A 347 13.38 -15.40 11.45
CA THR A 347 12.13 -16.17 11.61
C THR A 347 11.25 -15.68 12.76
N GLU A 348 11.83 -15.13 13.83
CA GLU A 348 11.07 -14.61 14.99
C GLU A 348 10.22 -13.37 14.66
N ASP A 349 10.56 -12.63 13.60
CA ASP A 349 9.87 -11.38 13.21
C ASP A 349 9.07 -11.49 11.90
N ASN A 350 9.19 -12.61 11.17
CA ASN A 350 8.63 -12.78 9.83
C ASN A 350 7.38 -13.67 9.85
N GLU A 351 6.23 -13.07 10.17
CA GLU A 351 4.93 -13.75 10.12
C GLU A 351 4.14 -13.30 8.88
N VAL A 352 3.59 -14.25 8.13
CA VAL A 352 2.68 -14.00 6.99
C VAL A 352 1.30 -14.54 7.35
N PHE A 353 0.29 -13.67 7.35
CA PHE A 353 -1.09 -14.06 7.66
C PHE A 353 -2.03 -13.74 6.49
N ILE A 354 -1.89 -14.49 5.40
CA ILE A 354 -2.86 -14.44 4.30
C ILE A 354 -4.13 -15.18 4.73
N LYS A 355 -5.23 -14.45 4.91
CA LYS A 355 -6.55 -15.02 5.17
C LYS A 355 -7.19 -15.55 3.89
N GLU A 356 -8.04 -16.58 4.04
CA GLU A 356 -8.81 -17.12 2.92
C GLU A 356 -9.75 -16.10 2.29
N ARG A 357 -10.05 -16.31 1.00
CA ARG A 357 -10.86 -15.40 0.17
C ARG A 357 -12.25 -15.12 0.74
N SER A 358 -12.80 -16.01 1.59
CA SER A 358 -14.12 -15.92 2.22
C SER A 358 -14.20 -14.97 3.43
N ASP A 359 -13.08 -14.50 3.95
CA ASP A 359 -13.01 -13.71 5.20
C ASP A 359 -13.13 -12.18 5.00
N TYR A 360 -13.49 -11.70 3.79
CA TYR A 360 -13.43 -10.28 3.39
C TYR A 360 -14.73 -9.69 2.86
#